data_AF-A0A7S3UWZ6-F1
#
_entry.id   AF-A0A7S3UWZ6-F1
#
_cell.length_a   1.000
_cell.length_b   1.000
_cell.length_c   1.000
_cell.angle_alpha   90.00
_cell.angle_beta   90.00
_cell.angle_gamma   90.00
#
_symmetry.space_group_name_H-M   'P 1'
#
loop_
_entity.id
_entity.type
_entity.pdbx_description
1 polymer ?
#
loop_
_entity_poly.entity_id
_entity_poly.type
_entity_poly.pdbx_seq_one_letter_code
_entity_poly.pdbx_strand_id
1 'polypeptide(L)'
;MHAMVQGLAEQCVALRDRAFREGDEVELYEGETLGLLAERWSKLAAELYSAKKGRFDLSKVPDVLDNVRYDGLHNAHLGLAGLEELYRLARTFAAAVVPQEFGLNPEDKRLIGAKTCRQLLDKIHNDISIARTDDGADLHFKFDASHAEEHNINSIGRRVRTRLYFTSESHLHTLINCLRYPPSEEEVGGGGGGGGEDEDRFAPLLGRAARRLLGRIPELSYLTMVVFRLFEDPRRAGGDPERFRVEILFTPGVTAHPDFRRRPPGPGAGEGHSPDALAVARAYVLQGSLRADRVERYLGAFARRPARGPAHGCDHFLPEVARCGSVGAALAAYGAPPPPPP
;
A
#
# COMPACT_ATOMS: atom_id res chain seq x y z
N MET A 1 -13.53 -19.10 11.12
CA MET A 1 -12.51 -18.06 11.36
C MET A 1 -12.44 -17.66 12.83
N HIS A 2 -13.44 -16.98 13.42
CA HIS A 2 -13.37 -16.54 14.82
C HIS A 2 -13.01 -17.65 15.83
N ALA A 3 -13.69 -18.80 15.78
CA ALA A 3 -13.35 -19.95 16.65
C ALA A 3 -11.90 -20.45 16.48
N MET A 4 -11.32 -20.31 15.28
CA MET A 4 -9.92 -20.70 15.03
C MET A 4 -8.96 -19.68 15.64
N VAL A 5 -9.28 -18.38 15.56
CA VAL A 5 -8.50 -17.31 16.22
C VAL A 5 -8.54 -17.50 17.74
N GLN A 6 -9.71 -17.84 18.31
CA GLN A 6 -9.82 -18.19 19.73
C GLN A 6 -8.98 -19.41 20.10
N GLY A 7 -9.07 -20.50 19.33
CA GLY A 7 -8.26 -21.70 19.56
C GLY A 7 -6.75 -21.45 19.42
N LEU A 8 -6.31 -20.54 18.55
CA LEU A 8 -4.90 -20.13 18.47
C LEU A 8 -4.49 -19.30 19.68
N ALA A 9 -5.34 -18.37 20.14
CA ALA A 9 -5.06 -17.60 21.35
C ALA A 9 -4.86 -18.50 22.58
N GLU A 10 -5.74 -19.49 22.74
CA GLU A 10 -5.63 -20.49 23.83
C GLU A 10 -4.34 -21.31 23.73
N GLN A 11 -3.96 -21.75 22.52
CA GLN A 11 -2.69 -22.45 22.29
C GLN A 11 -1.47 -21.58 22.66
N CYS A 12 -1.48 -20.31 22.27
CA CYS A 12 -0.39 -19.38 22.55
C CYS A 12 -0.23 -19.11 24.06
N VAL A 13 -1.35 -18.95 24.78
CA VAL A 13 -1.37 -18.82 26.24
C VAL A 13 -0.83 -20.09 26.91
N ALA A 14 -1.31 -21.27 26.48
CA ALA A 14 -0.84 -22.54 27.02
C ALA A 14 0.65 -22.78 26.77
N LEU A 15 1.16 -22.39 25.60
CA LEU A 15 2.59 -22.47 25.26
C LEU A 15 3.43 -21.58 26.18
N ARG A 16 3.02 -20.31 26.36
CA ARG A 16 3.66 -19.37 27.30
C ARG A 16 3.72 -19.93 28.72
N ASP A 17 2.58 -20.40 29.23
CA ASP A 17 2.47 -20.89 30.61
C ASP A 17 3.24 -22.20 30.83
N ARG A 18 3.36 -23.02 29.79
CA ARG A 18 4.21 -24.21 29.81
C ARG A 18 5.68 -23.84 29.84
N ALA A 19 6.13 -22.99 28.92
CA ALA A 19 7.52 -22.57 28.84
C ALA A 19 7.99 -21.89 30.14
N PHE A 20 7.15 -21.05 30.75
CA PHE A 20 7.43 -20.43 32.04
C PHE A 20 7.60 -21.45 33.18
N ARG A 21 6.80 -22.53 33.19
CA ARG A 21 6.90 -23.58 34.22
C ARG A 21 8.09 -24.51 34.02
N GLU A 22 8.40 -24.83 32.77
CA GLU A 22 9.47 -25.78 32.40
C GLU A 22 10.86 -25.10 32.31
N GLY A 23 10.89 -23.76 32.22
CA GLY A 23 12.13 -23.00 32.03
C GLY A 23 12.64 -23.06 30.58
N ASP A 24 11.74 -23.32 29.63
CA ASP A 24 12.09 -23.44 28.22
C ASP A 24 12.36 -22.06 27.61
N GLU A 25 13.54 -21.89 27.01
CA GLU A 25 13.82 -20.73 26.14
C GLU A 25 13.31 -21.02 24.74
N VAL A 26 12.19 -20.41 24.37
CA VAL A 26 11.63 -20.47 23.02
C VAL A 26 12.02 -19.21 22.27
N GLU A 27 12.88 -19.37 21.26
CA GLU A 27 13.26 -18.29 20.35
C GLU A 27 12.13 -18.02 19.34
N LEU A 28 11.68 -16.77 19.26
CA LEU A 28 10.78 -16.29 18.22
C LEU A 28 11.49 -15.25 17.35
N TYR A 29 10.95 -15.05 16.16
CA TYR A 29 11.52 -14.14 15.18
C TYR A 29 11.65 -12.70 15.71
N GLU A 30 12.79 -12.06 15.41
CA GLU A 30 13.14 -10.70 15.86
C GLU A 30 13.05 -10.50 17.39
N GLY A 31 13.20 -11.58 18.17
CA GLY A 31 13.16 -11.52 19.63
C GLY A 31 11.77 -11.26 20.23
N GLU A 32 10.67 -11.52 19.49
CA GLU A 32 9.32 -11.53 20.07
C GLU A 32 9.29 -12.46 21.30
N THR A 33 8.59 -12.07 22.37
CA THR A 33 8.43 -12.96 23.54
C THR A 33 7.15 -13.78 23.43
N LEU A 34 7.11 -14.96 24.07
CA LEU A 34 5.88 -15.75 24.19
C LEU A 34 4.72 -14.96 24.84
N GLY A 35 5.05 -13.98 25.69
CA GLY A 35 4.07 -13.06 26.27
C GLY A 35 3.39 -12.19 25.19
N LEU A 36 4.19 -11.60 24.31
CA LEU A 36 3.70 -10.76 23.20
C LEU A 36 2.88 -11.58 22.19
N LEU A 37 3.37 -12.76 21.81
CA LEU A 37 2.65 -13.68 20.93
C LEU A 37 1.27 -14.05 21.52
N ALA A 38 1.21 -14.40 22.81
CA ALA A 38 -0.04 -14.73 23.49
C ALA A 38 -0.98 -13.52 23.59
N GLU A 39 -0.47 -12.33 23.91
CA GLU A 39 -1.26 -11.10 24.00
C GLU A 39 -1.85 -10.71 22.63
N ARG A 40 -1.03 -10.79 21.57
CA ARG A 40 -1.42 -10.47 20.20
C ARG A 40 -2.61 -11.30 19.73
N TRP A 41 -2.53 -12.64 19.87
CA TRP A 41 -3.64 -13.52 19.52
C TRP A 41 -4.87 -13.34 20.43
N SER A 42 -4.67 -13.14 21.74
CA SER A 42 -5.77 -12.94 22.69
C SER A 42 -6.55 -11.65 22.43
N LYS A 43 -5.82 -10.56 22.17
CA LYS A 43 -6.41 -9.26 21.81
C LYS A 43 -7.20 -9.39 20.50
N LEU A 44 -6.63 -10.03 19.50
CA LEU A 44 -7.27 -10.22 18.21
C LEU A 44 -8.55 -11.07 18.32
N ALA A 45 -8.52 -12.13 19.13
CA ALA A 45 -9.70 -12.94 19.43
C ALA A 45 -10.82 -12.10 20.09
N ALA A 46 -10.47 -11.22 21.03
CA ALA A 46 -11.42 -10.36 21.72
C ALA A 46 -12.00 -9.24 20.84
N GLU A 47 -11.20 -8.71 19.91
CA GLU A 47 -11.61 -7.60 19.03
C GLU A 47 -12.43 -8.07 17.82
N LEU A 48 -12.15 -9.27 17.28
CA LEU A 48 -12.81 -9.79 16.08
C LEU A 48 -14.32 -10.00 16.25
N TYR A 49 -14.78 -10.31 17.46
CA TYR A 49 -16.20 -10.47 17.77
C TYR A 49 -16.59 -9.76 19.06
N SER A 50 -17.53 -8.82 18.95
CA SER A 50 -18.09 -8.14 20.11
C SER A 50 -19.27 -8.92 20.65
N ALA A 51 -19.05 -9.68 21.73
CA ALA A 51 -20.13 -10.37 22.45
C ALA A 51 -21.22 -9.40 22.93
N LYS A 52 -20.84 -8.20 23.39
CA LYS A 52 -21.76 -7.14 23.82
C LYS A 52 -22.71 -6.69 22.69
N LYS A 53 -22.21 -6.63 21.46
CA LYS A 53 -22.96 -6.12 20.29
C LYS A 53 -23.51 -7.25 19.40
N GLY A 54 -23.17 -8.51 19.67
CA GLY A 54 -23.55 -9.66 18.85
C GLY A 54 -23.07 -9.58 17.39
N ARG A 55 -21.95 -8.89 17.13
CA ARG A 55 -21.46 -8.65 15.75
C ARG A 55 -19.95 -8.83 15.62
N PHE A 56 -19.54 -9.26 14.43
CA PHE A 56 -18.14 -9.31 14.02
C PHE A 56 -17.66 -7.92 13.60
N ASP A 57 -16.39 -7.63 13.91
CA ASP A 57 -15.68 -6.47 13.41
C ASP A 57 -14.83 -6.88 12.21
N LEU A 58 -15.31 -6.56 11.01
CA LEU A 58 -14.61 -6.92 9.77
C LEU A 58 -13.31 -6.13 9.58
N SER A 59 -13.12 -5.00 10.28
CA SER A 59 -11.85 -4.25 10.23
C SER A 59 -10.68 -5.04 10.84
N LYS A 60 -10.95 -6.14 11.53
CA LYS A 60 -9.94 -7.05 12.11
C LYS A 60 -9.52 -8.18 11.19
N VAL A 61 -10.19 -8.35 10.05
CA VAL A 61 -9.81 -9.36 9.05
C VAL A 61 -8.37 -9.16 8.53
N PRO A 62 -7.91 -7.95 8.19
CA PRO A 62 -6.54 -7.72 7.74
C PRO A 62 -5.54 -8.04 8.85
N ASP A 63 -5.82 -7.63 10.08
CA ASP A 63 -5.01 -7.97 11.26
C ASP A 63 -4.87 -9.50 11.40
N VAL A 64 -5.96 -10.28 11.27
CA VAL A 64 -5.89 -11.75 11.28
C VAL A 64 -5.01 -12.30 10.18
N LEU A 65 -5.10 -11.77 8.96
CA LEU A 65 -4.28 -12.20 7.83
C LEU A 65 -2.79 -11.94 8.09
N ASP A 66 -2.44 -10.77 8.62
CA ASP A 66 -1.05 -10.41 8.88
C ASP A 66 -0.45 -11.26 10.00
N ASN A 67 -1.20 -11.45 11.08
CA ASN A 67 -0.80 -12.27 12.22
C ASN A 67 -0.54 -13.73 11.83
N VAL A 68 -1.51 -14.36 11.15
CA VAL A 68 -1.36 -15.76 10.74
C VAL A 68 -0.28 -15.95 9.67
N ARG A 69 -0.05 -14.93 8.81
CA ARG A 69 1.04 -14.94 7.84
C ARG A 69 2.39 -14.82 8.52
N TYR A 70 2.53 -13.90 9.46
CA TYR A 70 3.75 -13.70 10.24
C TYR A 70 4.14 -14.98 10.97
N ASP A 71 3.20 -15.57 11.71
CA ASP A 71 3.46 -16.82 12.43
C ASP A 71 3.69 -18.00 11.49
N GLY A 72 2.99 -18.06 10.36
CA GLY A 72 3.22 -19.09 9.34
C GLY A 72 4.58 -18.99 8.65
N LEU A 73 5.14 -17.78 8.49
CA LEU A 73 6.44 -17.55 7.85
C LEU A 73 7.61 -17.71 8.83
N HIS A 74 7.44 -17.20 10.05
CA HIS A 74 8.55 -16.98 10.96
C HIS A 74 8.51 -17.84 12.22
N ASN A 75 7.32 -18.28 12.64
CA ASN A 75 7.10 -19.02 13.88
C ASN A 75 6.49 -20.42 13.64
N ALA A 76 6.69 -20.98 12.45
CA ALA A 76 6.14 -22.29 12.08
C ALA A 76 6.64 -23.44 12.97
N HIS A 77 7.80 -23.28 13.64
CA HIS A 77 8.40 -24.27 14.55
C HIS A 77 7.58 -24.46 15.81
N LEU A 78 6.75 -23.47 16.19
CA LEU A 78 5.89 -23.56 17.36
C LEU A 78 4.82 -24.65 17.20
N GLY A 79 4.53 -25.10 15.97
CA GLY A 79 3.59 -26.17 15.71
C GLY A 79 2.14 -25.83 16.07
N LEU A 80 1.77 -24.55 16.02
CA LEU A 80 0.41 -24.09 16.29
C LEU A 80 -0.58 -24.71 15.29
N ALA A 81 -1.61 -25.37 15.81
CA ALA A 81 -2.59 -26.08 14.99
C ALA A 81 -3.57 -25.10 14.31
N GLY A 82 -3.86 -25.34 13.03
CA GLY A 82 -4.89 -24.61 12.28
C GLY A 82 -4.41 -23.34 11.57
N LEU A 83 -3.11 -23.01 11.62
CA LEU A 83 -2.56 -21.84 10.92
C LEU A 83 -2.82 -21.85 9.41
N GLU A 84 -2.62 -22.98 8.72
CA GLU A 84 -2.82 -23.08 7.27
C GLU A 84 -4.27 -22.79 6.86
N GLU A 85 -5.22 -23.40 7.57
CA GLU A 85 -6.64 -23.21 7.29
C GLU A 85 -7.08 -21.78 7.62
N LEU A 86 -6.59 -21.21 8.73
CA LEU A 86 -6.88 -19.84 9.11
C LEU A 86 -6.33 -18.87 8.06
N TYR A 87 -5.08 -19.06 7.60
CA TYR A 87 -4.48 -18.23 6.56
C TYR A 87 -5.28 -18.25 5.27
N ARG A 88 -5.69 -19.44 4.81
CA ARG A 88 -6.51 -19.59 3.60
C ARG A 88 -7.84 -18.82 3.71
N LEU A 89 -8.51 -18.94 4.85
CA LEU A 89 -9.78 -18.24 5.10
C LEU A 89 -9.56 -16.73 5.22
N ALA A 90 -8.63 -16.29 6.08
CA ALA A 90 -8.33 -14.88 6.32
C ALA A 90 -7.96 -14.17 5.02
N ARG A 91 -7.14 -14.78 4.16
CA ARG A 91 -6.79 -14.23 2.84
C ARG A 91 -8.00 -14.07 1.94
N THR A 92 -8.93 -15.02 1.96
CA THR A 92 -10.16 -14.95 1.16
C THR A 92 -11.08 -13.83 1.66
N PHE A 93 -11.22 -13.68 2.98
CA PHE A 93 -11.99 -12.59 3.58
C PHE A 93 -11.35 -11.23 3.31
N ALA A 94 -10.02 -11.10 3.49
CA ALA A 94 -9.29 -9.85 3.29
C ALA A 94 -9.40 -9.36 1.84
N ALA A 95 -9.28 -10.26 0.85
CA ALA A 95 -9.44 -9.91 -0.56
C ALA A 95 -10.82 -9.30 -0.89
N ALA A 96 -11.84 -9.61 -0.08
CA ALA A 96 -13.17 -9.02 -0.22
C ALA A 96 -13.36 -7.76 0.64
N VAL A 97 -12.77 -7.69 1.84
CA VAL A 97 -12.99 -6.63 2.82
C VAL A 97 -12.05 -5.44 2.61
N VAL A 98 -10.73 -5.67 2.48
CA VAL A 98 -9.71 -4.60 2.41
C VAL A 98 -10.00 -3.59 1.32
N PRO A 99 -10.33 -3.98 0.05
CA PRO A 99 -10.60 -3.00 -0.98
C PRO A 99 -11.82 -2.11 -0.68
N GLN A 100 -12.73 -2.58 0.17
CA GLN A 100 -13.99 -1.90 0.52
C GLN A 100 -13.82 -0.90 1.67
N GLU A 101 -12.73 -0.98 2.43
CA GLU A 101 -12.33 0.08 3.38
C GLU A 101 -12.07 1.41 2.65
N PHE A 102 -11.73 1.33 1.37
CA PHE A 102 -11.48 2.49 0.51
C PHE A 102 -12.69 2.84 -0.37
N GLY A 103 -13.91 2.50 0.05
CA GLY A 103 -15.18 2.86 -0.58
C GLY A 103 -15.97 1.65 -1.08
N LEU A 104 -17.31 1.70 -1.03
CA LEU A 104 -18.16 0.54 -1.35
C LEU A 104 -18.55 0.49 -2.83
N ASN A 105 -18.75 1.66 -3.42
CA ASN A 105 -19.12 1.82 -4.83
C ASN A 105 -18.04 2.64 -5.59
N PRO A 106 -18.10 2.70 -6.93
CA PRO A 106 -17.11 3.46 -7.73
C PRO A 106 -16.96 4.93 -7.35
N GLU A 107 -18.03 5.59 -6.93
CA GLU A 107 -18.05 6.99 -6.52
C GLU A 107 -17.37 7.19 -5.16
N ASP A 108 -17.70 6.38 -4.16
CA ASP A 108 -17.02 6.39 -2.86
C ASP A 108 -15.52 6.15 -3.03
N LYS A 109 -15.17 5.15 -3.86
CA LYS A 109 -13.77 4.79 -4.14
C LYS A 109 -13.01 5.92 -4.78
N ARG A 110 -13.64 6.64 -5.70
CA ARG A 110 -13.07 7.85 -6.32
C ARG A 110 -12.90 8.97 -5.31
N LEU A 111 -13.93 9.27 -4.51
CA LEU A 111 -13.95 10.38 -3.56
C LEU A 111 -12.93 10.19 -2.44
N ILE A 112 -12.89 9.00 -1.84
CA ILE A 112 -11.89 8.63 -0.82
C ILE A 112 -10.50 8.66 -1.47
N GLY A 113 -10.37 8.12 -2.68
CA GLY A 113 -9.17 8.22 -3.50
C GLY A 113 -8.63 9.65 -3.59
N ALA A 114 -9.44 10.54 -4.16
CA ALA A 114 -9.11 11.94 -4.43
C ALA A 114 -8.80 12.75 -3.16
N LYS A 115 -9.38 12.38 -2.01
CA LYS A 115 -9.10 13.01 -0.72
C LYS A 115 -7.77 12.52 -0.15
N THR A 116 -7.54 11.22 -0.10
CA THR A 116 -6.38 10.60 0.55
C THR A 116 -5.09 10.79 -0.24
N CYS A 117 -5.11 10.52 -1.55
CA CYS A 117 -3.89 10.54 -2.36
C CYS A 117 -3.64 11.88 -3.09
N ARG A 118 -4.40 12.94 -2.78
CA ARG A 118 -4.31 14.27 -3.44
C ARG A 118 -2.88 14.78 -3.57
N GLN A 119 -2.14 14.81 -2.45
CA GLN A 119 -0.78 15.35 -2.42
C GLN A 119 0.18 14.52 -3.26
N LEU A 120 0.00 13.19 -3.27
CA LEU A 120 0.81 12.30 -4.11
C LEU A 120 0.49 12.50 -5.59
N LEU A 121 -0.79 12.61 -5.95
CA LEU A 121 -1.23 12.89 -7.31
C LEU A 121 -0.72 14.24 -7.82
N ASP A 122 -0.74 15.27 -6.98
CA ASP A 122 -0.19 16.59 -7.29
C ASP A 122 1.33 16.53 -7.53
N LYS A 123 2.07 15.81 -6.68
CA LYS A 123 3.51 15.57 -6.88
C LYS A 123 3.79 14.87 -8.21
N ILE A 124 3.09 13.78 -8.50
CA ILE A 124 3.26 13.04 -9.77
C ILE A 124 2.88 13.91 -10.98
N HIS A 125 1.80 14.69 -10.87
CA HIS A 125 1.40 15.65 -11.89
C HIS A 125 2.52 16.67 -12.18
N ASN A 126 3.05 17.29 -11.12
CA ASN A 126 4.10 18.29 -11.25
C ASN A 126 5.40 17.68 -11.78
N ASP A 127 5.73 16.45 -11.38
CA ASP A 127 6.87 15.70 -11.91
C ASP A 127 6.79 15.51 -13.42
N ILE A 128 5.63 15.08 -13.93
CA ILE A 128 5.41 14.87 -15.36
C ILE A 128 5.43 16.22 -16.10
N SER A 129 4.73 17.23 -15.58
CA SER A 129 4.66 18.56 -16.18
C SER A 129 6.04 19.17 -16.35
N ILE A 130 6.84 19.17 -15.29
CA ILE A 130 8.15 19.81 -15.35
C ILE A 130 9.10 19.00 -16.22
N ALA A 131 9.08 17.66 -16.16
CA ALA A 131 9.89 16.83 -17.06
C ALA A 131 9.57 17.08 -18.55
N ARG A 132 8.36 17.57 -18.87
CA ARG A 132 7.94 17.94 -20.23
C ARG A 132 8.32 19.36 -20.62
N THR A 133 8.30 20.31 -19.66
CA THR A 133 8.54 21.74 -19.91
C THR A 133 9.94 22.21 -19.54
N ASP A 134 10.81 21.33 -19.06
CA ASP A 134 12.17 21.62 -18.61
C ASP A 134 13.02 22.24 -19.75
N ASP A 135 13.18 23.55 -19.70
CA ASP A 135 14.07 24.36 -20.54
C ASP A 135 15.51 24.42 -20.00
N GLY A 136 15.79 23.71 -18.90
CA GLY A 136 17.06 23.69 -18.20
C GLY A 136 17.27 24.81 -17.17
N ALA A 137 16.30 25.71 -16.99
CA ALA A 137 16.35 26.77 -15.97
C ALA A 137 15.75 26.32 -14.62
N ASP A 138 14.89 25.29 -14.61
CA ASP A 138 14.21 24.86 -13.38
C ASP A 138 15.13 24.01 -12.47
N LEU A 139 15.30 24.48 -11.23
CA LEU A 139 16.13 23.84 -10.21
C LEU A 139 15.37 22.81 -9.37
N HIS A 140 14.03 22.70 -9.50
CA HIS A 140 13.20 21.77 -8.72
C HIS A 140 13.53 20.27 -8.93
N PHE A 141 14.34 19.94 -9.95
CA PHE A 141 14.81 18.59 -10.27
C PHE A 141 16.29 18.39 -9.96
N LYS A 142 16.93 19.31 -9.26
CA LYS A 142 18.25 19.04 -8.68
C LYS A 142 18.06 18.43 -7.30
N PHE A 143 19.08 17.70 -6.86
CA PHE A 143 19.12 17.26 -5.47
C PHE A 143 19.04 18.48 -4.55
N ASP A 144 18.35 18.33 -3.42
CA ASP A 144 18.39 19.34 -2.38
C ASP A 144 19.85 19.51 -1.93
N ALA A 145 20.41 20.68 -2.24
CA ALA A 145 21.80 20.98 -1.95
C ALA A 145 22.09 21.01 -0.44
N SER A 146 21.06 21.22 0.40
CA SER A 146 21.21 21.23 1.85
C SER A 146 21.59 19.87 2.44
N HIS A 147 21.23 18.77 1.78
CA HIS A 147 21.57 17.40 2.19
C HIS A 147 22.77 16.81 1.42
N ALA A 148 23.36 17.58 0.52
CA ALA A 148 24.39 17.07 -0.38
C ALA A 148 25.75 16.85 0.30
N GLU A 149 26.10 17.69 1.28
CA GLU A 149 27.33 17.57 2.06
C GLU A 149 27.30 16.35 2.98
N GLU A 150 26.13 16.01 3.53
CA GLU A 150 25.95 14.87 4.44
C GLU A 150 25.96 13.51 3.72
N HIS A 151 25.49 13.47 2.47
CA HIS A 151 25.32 12.21 1.74
C HIS A 151 26.37 11.94 0.64
N ASN A 152 27.50 12.68 0.63
CA ASN A 152 28.57 12.54 -0.36
C ASN A 152 28.05 12.44 -1.80
N ILE A 153 27.08 13.30 -2.16
CA ILE A 153 26.41 13.23 -3.45
C ILE A 153 27.39 13.71 -4.54
N ASN A 154 27.96 12.76 -5.29
CA ASN A 154 28.94 13.02 -6.36
C ASN A 154 28.42 13.92 -7.52
N SER A 155 27.16 14.33 -7.52
CA SER A 155 26.49 14.93 -8.68
C SER A 155 25.31 15.85 -8.31
N ILE A 156 25.54 16.79 -7.41
CA ILE A 156 24.54 17.76 -6.92
C ILE A 156 23.83 18.52 -8.05
N GLY A 157 24.57 18.87 -9.12
CA GLY A 157 24.04 19.58 -10.28
C GLY A 157 23.30 18.70 -11.31
N ARG A 158 23.25 17.37 -11.13
CA ARG A 158 22.55 16.46 -12.06
C ARG A 158 21.05 16.48 -11.81
N ARG A 159 20.30 16.32 -12.90
CA ARG A 159 18.84 16.24 -12.89
C ARG A 159 18.38 14.89 -12.36
N VAL A 160 17.38 14.92 -11.49
CA VAL A 160 16.67 13.76 -10.98
C VAL A 160 15.81 13.20 -12.10
N ARG A 161 16.17 12.00 -12.59
CA ARG A 161 15.41 11.27 -13.62
C ARG A 161 14.42 10.26 -13.03
N THR A 162 14.59 9.93 -11.75
CA THR A 162 13.78 8.93 -11.05
C THR A 162 13.39 9.49 -9.69
N ARG A 163 12.10 9.53 -9.40
CA ARG A 163 11.54 9.88 -8.09
C ARG A 163 10.87 8.64 -7.49
N LEU A 164 11.21 8.33 -6.24
CA LEU A 164 10.66 7.19 -5.51
C LEU A 164 9.79 7.72 -4.36
N TYR A 165 8.52 7.35 -4.38
CA TYR A 165 7.57 7.66 -3.31
C TYR A 165 7.30 6.40 -2.51
N PHE A 166 7.74 6.38 -1.26
CA PHE A 166 7.42 5.31 -0.32
C PHE A 166 6.12 5.66 0.41
N THR A 167 5.18 4.73 0.44
CA THR A 167 3.86 4.96 1.01
C THR A 167 3.26 3.66 1.54
N SER A 168 2.12 3.77 2.23
CA SER A 168 1.40 2.63 2.80
C SER A 168 0.51 1.92 1.77
N GLU A 169 0.10 0.69 2.09
CA GLU A 169 -0.91 -0.06 1.32
C GLU A 169 -2.19 0.76 1.08
N SER A 170 -2.66 1.46 2.12
CA SER A 170 -3.85 2.31 2.06
C SER A 170 -3.73 3.45 1.02
N HIS A 171 -2.55 4.04 0.86
CA HIS A 171 -2.30 5.03 -0.19
C HIS A 171 -2.27 4.42 -1.58
N LEU A 172 -1.78 3.19 -1.73
CA LEU A 172 -1.78 2.48 -3.01
C LEU A 172 -3.20 2.10 -3.45
N HIS A 173 -4.05 1.62 -2.53
CA HIS A 173 -5.47 1.35 -2.84
C HIS A 173 -6.20 2.60 -3.34
N THR A 174 -5.98 3.73 -2.67
CA THR A 174 -6.60 5.01 -3.04
C THR A 174 -6.08 5.57 -4.37
N LEU A 175 -4.77 5.47 -4.63
CA LEU A 175 -4.17 5.81 -5.93
C LEU A 175 -4.74 4.93 -7.06
N ILE A 176 -4.81 3.62 -6.85
CA ILE A 176 -5.37 2.66 -7.82
C ILE A 176 -6.83 2.98 -8.11
N ASN A 177 -7.62 3.35 -7.10
CA ASN A 177 -9.01 3.76 -7.29
C ASN A 177 -9.11 5.02 -8.17
N CYS A 178 -8.27 6.04 -7.97
CA CYS A 178 -8.20 7.21 -8.85
C CYS A 178 -7.81 6.86 -10.29
N LEU A 179 -6.96 5.84 -10.51
CA LEU A 179 -6.63 5.37 -11.86
C LEU A 179 -7.73 4.52 -12.50
N ARG A 180 -8.55 3.83 -11.69
CA ARG A 180 -9.64 2.97 -12.16
C ARG A 180 -10.92 3.74 -12.48
N TYR A 181 -11.24 4.74 -11.67
CA TYR A 181 -12.47 5.52 -11.73
C TYR A 181 -12.14 6.96 -12.13
N PRO A 182 -12.60 7.42 -13.30
CA PRO A 182 -12.26 8.75 -13.80
C PRO A 182 -12.84 9.85 -12.89
N PRO A 183 -12.24 11.06 -12.89
CA PRO A 183 -12.80 12.23 -12.23
C PRO A 183 -14.28 12.43 -12.60
N SER A 184 -15.08 12.92 -11.66
CA SER A 184 -16.44 13.42 -11.92
C SER A 184 -16.41 14.91 -12.27
N GLU A 185 -17.57 15.43 -12.66
CA GLU A 185 -17.77 16.85 -12.96
C GLU A 185 -17.38 17.75 -11.78
N GLU A 186 -17.61 17.30 -10.53
CA GLU A 186 -17.29 18.08 -9.34
C GLU A 186 -15.78 18.26 -9.12
N GLU A 187 -14.98 17.21 -9.35
CA GLU A 187 -13.52 17.27 -9.19
C GLU A 187 -12.86 18.09 -10.31
N VAL A 188 -13.48 18.14 -11.49
CA VAL A 188 -12.99 18.97 -12.61
C VAL A 188 -13.37 20.45 -12.43
N GLY A 189 -14.29 20.77 -11.51
CA GLY A 189 -14.74 22.11 -11.20
C GLY A 189 -15.89 22.57 -12.11
N GLY A 190 -17.09 22.69 -11.54
CA GLY A 190 -18.31 23.15 -12.21
C GLY A 190 -18.33 24.64 -12.59
N GLY A 191 -17.32 25.12 -13.33
CA GLY A 191 -17.32 26.42 -14.00
C GLY A 191 -17.77 26.25 -15.44
N GLY A 192 -19.03 26.60 -15.73
CA GLY A 192 -19.65 26.40 -17.04
C GLY A 192 -19.01 27.17 -18.20
N GLY A 193 -19.40 26.78 -19.41
CA GLY A 193 -19.34 27.65 -20.58
C GLY A 193 -18.13 27.49 -21.49
N GLY A 194 -17.76 26.25 -21.83
CA GLY A 194 -16.87 25.99 -22.97
C GLY A 194 -17.41 24.80 -23.75
N GLY A 195 -18.39 25.03 -24.62
CA GLY A 195 -18.93 24.04 -25.56
C GLY A 195 -17.89 23.70 -26.63
N GLY A 196 -16.78 23.08 -26.24
CA GLY A 196 -15.70 22.66 -27.12
C GLY A 196 -14.97 21.42 -26.58
N GLU A 197 -15.28 20.27 -27.19
CA GLU A 197 -14.31 19.28 -27.70
C GLU A 197 -13.23 18.71 -26.76
N ASP A 198 -13.55 18.36 -25.52
CA ASP A 198 -12.64 17.55 -24.69
C ASP A 198 -13.32 16.24 -24.31
N GLU A 199 -13.65 15.42 -25.33
CA GLU A 199 -14.33 14.11 -25.19
C GLU A 199 -13.65 13.18 -24.18
N ASP A 200 -12.35 13.38 -23.96
CA ASP A 200 -11.52 12.56 -23.07
C ASP A 200 -11.52 12.99 -21.60
N ARG A 201 -12.14 14.13 -21.25
CA ARG A 201 -12.06 14.72 -19.91
C ARG A 201 -12.54 13.80 -18.78
N PHE A 202 -13.62 13.06 -19.04
CA PHE A 202 -14.19 12.07 -18.12
C PHE A 202 -13.89 10.64 -18.55
N ALA A 203 -13.06 10.46 -19.58
CA ALA A 203 -12.70 9.15 -20.07
C ALA A 203 -11.70 8.48 -19.11
N PRO A 204 -11.84 7.17 -18.85
CA PRO A 204 -10.88 6.43 -18.07
C PRO A 204 -9.46 6.54 -18.65
N LEU A 205 -8.48 6.80 -17.79
CA LEU A 205 -7.06 6.78 -18.18
C LEU A 205 -6.64 5.37 -18.61
N LEU A 206 -7.12 4.36 -17.87
CA LEU A 206 -6.81 2.95 -18.09
C LEU A 206 -7.86 2.26 -18.97
N GLY A 207 -7.38 1.49 -19.95
CA GLY A 207 -8.22 0.61 -20.76
C GLY A 207 -9.01 -0.41 -19.93
N ARG A 208 -10.08 -0.98 -20.52
CA ARG A 208 -10.97 -1.94 -19.82
C ARG A 208 -10.21 -3.17 -19.28
N ALA A 209 -9.23 -3.68 -20.02
CA ALA A 209 -8.43 -4.84 -19.61
C ALA A 209 -7.61 -4.55 -18.34
N ALA A 210 -6.92 -3.40 -18.29
CA ALA A 210 -6.15 -2.99 -17.13
C ALA A 210 -7.02 -2.76 -15.89
N ARG A 211 -8.19 -2.13 -16.05
CA ARG A 211 -9.14 -1.96 -14.94
C ARG A 211 -9.68 -3.30 -14.41
N ARG A 212 -9.91 -4.29 -15.29
CA ARG A 212 -10.27 -5.65 -14.88
C ARG A 212 -9.13 -6.38 -14.18
N LEU A 213 -7.90 -6.22 -14.65
CA LEU A 213 -6.71 -6.77 -13.99
C LEU A 213 -6.60 -6.20 -12.57
N LEU A 214 -6.67 -4.88 -12.44
CA LEU A 214 -6.61 -4.22 -11.13
C LEU A 214 -7.73 -4.65 -10.18
N GLY A 215 -8.93 -4.92 -10.72
CA GLY A 215 -10.05 -5.43 -9.93
C GLY A 215 -9.95 -6.90 -9.51
N ARG A 216 -8.99 -7.67 -10.04
CA ARG A 216 -8.77 -9.09 -9.70
C ARG A 216 -7.58 -9.29 -8.77
N ILE A 217 -6.82 -8.25 -8.46
CA ILE A 217 -5.70 -8.35 -7.54
C ILE A 217 -6.27 -8.59 -6.15
N PRO A 218 -5.95 -9.72 -5.51
CA PRO A 218 -6.52 -10.06 -4.21
C PRO A 218 -5.94 -9.22 -3.07
N GLU A 219 -4.71 -8.73 -3.24
CA GLU A 219 -3.92 -8.12 -2.17
C GLU A 219 -2.79 -7.25 -2.75
N LEU A 220 -2.45 -6.17 -2.05
CA LEU A 220 -1.29 -5.34 -2.35
C LEU A 220 -0.19 -5.65 -1.31
N SER A 221 0.76 -6.49 -1.70
CA SER A 221 1.81 -6.97 -0.80
C SER A 221 2.97 -5.97 -0.68
N TYR A 222 3.93 -6.27 0.20
CA TYR A 222 5.20 -5.55 0.29
C TYR A 222 5.82 -5.35 -1.10
N LEU A 223 6.42 -4.18 -1.34
CA LEU A 223 7.00 -3.81 -2.64
C LEU A 223 5.97 -3.77 -3.80
N THR A 224 4.68 -3.58 -3.50
CA THR A 224 3.72 -3.13 -4.52
C THR A 224 4.18 -1.80 -5.10
N MET A 225 4.19 -1.67 -6.44
CA MET A 225 4.62 -0.45 -7.11
C MET A 225 3.65 -0.06 -8.22
N VAL A 226 3.39 1.24 -8.35
CA VAL A 226 2.81 1.88 -9.53
C VAL A 226 3.92 2.74 -10.14
N VAL A 227 4.26 2.51 -11.40
CA VAL A 227 5.35 3.20 -12.08
C VAL A 227 4.81 4.01 -13.25
N PHE A 228 5.09 5.31 -13.27
CA PHE A 228 4.87 6.20 -14.41
C PHE A 228 6.20 6.40 -15.13
N ARG A 229 6.30 5.95 -16.38
CA ARG A 229 7.49 6.18 -17.23
C ARG A 229 7.16 7.21 -18.29
N LEU A 230 7.86 8.33 -18.27
CA LEU A 230 7.79 9.35 -19.32
C LEU A 230 8.87 9.10 -20.37
N PHE A 231 8.46 9.08 -21.63
CA PHE A 231 9.32 8.93 -22.80
C PHE A 231 9.22 10.19 -23.67
N GLU A 232 10.35 10.60 -24.23
CA GLU A 232 10.45 11.70 -25.17
C GLU A 232 10.90 11.17 -26.54
N ASP A 233 10.22 11.59 -27.60
CA ASP A 233 10.68 11.43 -28.98
C ASP A 233 11.35 12.74 -29.47
N PRO A 234 12.70 12.83 -29.44
CA PRO A 234 13.41 14.07 -29.76
C PRO A 234 13.29 14.47 -31.24
N ARG A 235 12.74 13.60 -32.10
CA ARG A 235 12.49 13.90 -33.51
C ARG A 235 11.26 14.79 -33.72
N ARG A 236 10.42 14.94 -32.68
CA ARG A 236 9.19 15.73 -32.73
C ARG A 236 9.43 17.15 -32.20
N ALA A 237 8.69 18.11 -32.77
CA ALA A 237 8.78 19.51 -32.35
C ALA A 237 8.35 19.71 -30.88
N GLY A 238 8.81 20.78 -30.23
CA GLY A 238 8.53 21.03 -28.80
C GLY A 238 7.04 21.11 -28.44
N GLY A 239 6.21 21.58 -29.36
CA GLY A 239 4.76 21.66 -29.18
C GLY A 239 3.98 20.43 -29.67
N ASP A 240 4.64 19.39 -30.19
CA ASP A 240 3.93 18.20 -30.68
C ASP A 240 3.36 17.41 -29.48
N PRO A 241 2.03 17.22 -29.37
CA PRO A 241 1.40 16.49 -28.26
C PRO A 241 1.82 15.02 -28.18
N GLU A 242 2.41 14.48 -29.26
CA GLU A 242 2.89 13.11 -29.35
C GLU A 242 4.39 12.99 -29.02
N ARG A 243 5.11 14.10 -28.76
CA ARG A 243 6.52 14.11 -28.35
C ARG A 243 6.71 13.40 -27.02
N PHE A 244 5.80 13.58 -26.09
CA PHE A 244 5.92 13.04 -24.73
C PHE A 244 4.82 12.01 -24.46
N ARG A 245 5.25 10.80 -24.08
CA ARG A 245 4.37 9.66 -23.83
C ARG A 245 4.59 9.10 -22.44
N VAL A 246 3.51 8.75 -21.76
CA VAL A 246 3.55 8.09 -20.46
C VAL A 246 3.10 6.64 -20.60
N GLU A 247 3.85 5.76 -19.96
CA GLU A 247 3.47 4.37 -19.73
C GLU A 247 3.22 4.17 -18.23
N ILE A 248 2.20 3.37 -17.90
CA ILE A 248 1.85 3.06 -16.51
C ILE A 248 2.02 1.57 -16.28
N LEU A 249 2.86 1.20 -15.32
CA LEU A 249 3.08 -0.18 -14.89
C LEU A 249 2.61 -0.39 -13.45
N PHE A 250 2.29 -1.62 -13.14
CA PHE A 250 1.87 -2.03 -11.80
C PHE A 250 2.43 -3.40 -11.43
N THR A 251 2.96 -3.57 -10.23
CA THR A 251 3.24 -4.87 -9.62
C THR A 251 2.52 -5.00 -8.28
N PRO A 252 1.87 -6.14 -7.98
CA PRO A 252 1.25 -6.41 -6.68
C PRO A 252 2.25 -6.74 -5.56
N GLY A 253 3.55 -6.65 -5.83
CA GLY A 253 4.59 -6.85 -4.85
C GLY A 253 5.00 -8.31 -4.65
N VAL A 254 5.48 -8.63 -3.46
CA VAL A 254 6.02 -9.94 -3.09
C VAL A 254 4.94 -11.02 -3.15
N THR A 255 5.26 -12.13 -3.82
CA THR A 255 4.37 -13.31 -3.99
C THR A 255 4.68 -14.45 -3.03
N ALA A 256 5.57 -14.24 -2.07
CA ALA A 256 5.89 -15.25 -1.08
C ALA A 256 4.67 -15.52 -0.20
N HIS A 257 4.29 -16.78 -0.11
CA HIS A 257 3.24 -17.28 0.78
C HIS A 257 3.86 -18.30 1.74
N PRO A 258 3.44 -18.34 3.01
CA PRO A 258 3.96 -19.33 3.94
C PRO A 258 3.73 -20.76 3.42
N ASP A 259 4.80 -21.55 3.38
CA ASP A 259 4.75 -22.97 3.07
C ASP A 259 4.51 -23.76 4.36
N PHE A 260 3.24 -23.94 4.71
CA PHE A 260 2.83 -24.68 5.91
C PHE A 260 3.23 -26.17 5.90
N ARG A 261 3.80 -26.68 4.80
CA ARG A 261 4.29 -28.06 4.70
C ARG A 261 5.78 -28.18 5.03
N ARG A 262 6.53 -27.07 5.00
CA ARG A 262 7.94 -27.06 5.39
C ARG A 262 8.04 -26.86 6.90
N ARG A 263 8.74 -27.80 7.56
CA ARG A 263 9.25 -27.54 8.91
C ARG A 263 10.38 -26.51 8.79
N PRO A 264 10.39 -25.43 9.57
CA PRO A 264 11.54 -24.55 9.60
C PRO A 264 12.78 -25.32 10.07
N PRO A 265 13.98 -24.90 9.63
CA PRO A 265 15.23 -25.43 10.16
C PRO A 265 15.25 -25.25 11.68
N GLY A 266 15.67 -26.28 12.43
CA GLY A 266 15.80 -26.16 13.88
C GLY A 266 16.83 -25.10 14.29
N PRO A 267 16.84 -24.67 15.56
CA PRO A 267 17.81 -23.71 16.06
C PRO A 267 19.23 -24.22 15.77
N GLY A 268 20.03 -23.42 15.05
CA GLY A 268 21.41 -23.75 14.65
C GLY A 268 21.62 -24.25 13.22
N ALA A 269 20.56 -24.41 12.42
CA ALA A 269 20.73 -24.61 10.97
C ALA A 269 21.05 -23.27 10.31
N GLY A 270 22.29 -23.11 9.85
CA GLY A 270 22.80 -21.88 9.23
C GLY A 270 21.88 -21.34 8.13
N GLU A 271 21.97 -20.03 7.88
CA GLU A 271 21.20 -19.20 6.95
C GLU A 271 21.19 -19.68 5.49
N GLY A 272 20.68 -20.89 5.24
CA GLY A 272 20.31 -21.37 3.93
C GLY A 272 18.99 -20.72 3.54
N HIS A 273 19.02 -19.43 3.21
CA HIS A 273 17.92 -18.75 2.54
C HIS A 273 17.52 -19.61 1.32
N SER A 274 16.34 -20.25 1.40
CA SER A 274 15.83 -21.04 0.30
C SER A 274 15.70 -20.14 -0.94
N PRO A 275 16.11 -20.59 -2.14
CA PRO A 275 16.06 -19.78 -3.36
C PRO A 275 14.64 -19.38 -3.82
N ASP A 276 13.59 -19.79 -3.09
CA ASP A 276 12.21 -19.30 -3.25
C ASP A 276 11.94 -17.98 -2.48
N ALA A 277 12.98 -17.39 -1.86
CA ALA A 277 12.93 -16.17 -1.05
C ALA A 277 12.38 -14.96 -1.82
N LEU A 278 11.25 -14.43 -1.35
CA LEU A 278 10.67 -13.14 -1.73
C LEU A 278 10.76 -12.79 -3.24
N ALA A 279 10.18 -13.63 -4.11
CA ALA A 279 9.98 -13.21 -5.50
C ALA A 279 8.98 -12.05 -5.56
N VAL A 280 9.40 -10.92 -6.11
CA VAL A 280 8.49 -9.80 -6.45
C VAL A 280 7.79 -10.15 -7.76
N ALA A 281 6.46 -10.03 -7.79
CA ALA A 281 5.68 -10.25 -9.00
C ALA A 281 6.17 -9.36 -10.15
N ARG A 282 6.16 -9.91 -11.37
CA ARG A 282 6.47 -9.12 -12.57
C ARG A 282 5.46 -7.98 -12.70
N ALA A 283 5.97 -6.81 -13.10
CA ALA A 283 5.12 -5.66 -13.37
C ALA A 283 4.29 -5.88 -14.65
N TYR A 284 3.00 -5.57 -14.58
CA TYR A 284 2.06 -5.53 -15.68
C TYR A 284 2.05 -4.13 -16.30
N VAL A 285 2.02 -4.05 -17.63
CA VAL A 285 1.76 -2.78 -18.34
C VAL A 285 0.25 -2.51 -18.29
N LEU A 286 -0.17 -1.54 -17.48
CA LEU A 286 -1.58 -1.12 -17.40
C LEU A 286 -1.97 -0.28 -18.62
N GLN A 287 -1.06 0.58 -19.07
CA GLN A 287 -1.19 1.34 -20.30
C GLN A 287 0.18 1.54 -20.94
N GLY A 288 0.32 1.11 -22.19
CA GLY A 288 1.58 1.10 -22.93
C GLY A 288 1.99 2.45 -23.50
N SER A 289 1.02 3.32 -23.78
CA SER A 289 1.29 4.65 -24.34
C SER A 289 0.09 5.56 -24.15
N LEU A 290 0.30 6.64 -23.41
CA LEU A 290 -0.66 7.73 -23.19
C LEU A 290 0.04 9.04 -23.55
N ARG A 291 -0.67 10.01 -24.13
CA ARG A 291 -0.11 11.37 -24.25
C ARG A 291 0.14 11.95 -22.86
N ALA A 292 1.29 12.58 -22.65
CA ALA A 292 1.65 13.15 -21.35
C ALA A 292 0.65 14.22 -20.88
N ASP A 293 0.18 15.08 -21.79
CA ASP A 293 -0.83 16.11 -21.51
C ASP A 293 -2.15 15.53 -20.99
N ARG A 294 -2.55 14.35 -21.49
CA ARG A 294 -3.74 13.62 -21.04
C ARG A 294 -3.56 13.09 -19.63
N VAL A 295 -2.37 12.56 -19.31
CA VAL A 295 -2.05 12.09 -17.95
C VAL A 295 -2.01 13.27 -16.97
N GLU A 296 -1.34 14.36 -17.33
CA GLU A 296 -1.32 15.60 -16.54
C GLU A 296 -2.74 16.09 -16.24
N ARG A 297 -3.59 16.26 -17.26
CA ARG A 297 -4.98 16.69 -17.06
C ARG A 297 -5.77 15.75 -16.14
N TYR A 298 -5.61 14.43 -16.34
CA TYR A 298 -6.31 13.43 -15.54
C TYR A 298 -5.88 13.45 -14.06
N LEU A 299 -4.58 13.47 -13.78
CA LEU A 299 -4.08 13.54 -12.40
C LEU A 299 -4.37 14.90 -11.76
N GLY A 300 -4.25 15.97 -12.55
CA GLY A 300 -4.54 17.34 -12.14
C GLY A 300 -5.99 17.55 -11.69
N ALA A 301 -6.95 16.82 -12.27
CA ALA A 301 -8.35 16.87 -11.83
C ALA A 301 -8.53 16.40 -10.38
N PHE A 302 -7.74 15.43 -9.93
CA PHE A 302 -7.77 14.97 -8.53
C PHE A 302 -6.90 15.80 -7.59
N ALA A 303 -5.86 16.44 -8.12
CA ALA A 303 -4.93 17.28 -7.37
C ALA A 303 -5.53 18.66 -6.99
N ARG A 304 -6.42 19.21 -7.81
CA ARG A 304 -7.07 20.50 -7.57
C ARG A 304 -8.01 20.43 -6.35
N ARG A 305 -8.02 21.48 -5.53
CA ARG A 305 -9.06 21.63 -4.50
C ARG A 305 -10.40 21.86 -5.20
N PRO A 306 -11.48 21.14 -4.84
CA PRO A 306 -12.80 21.55 -5.28
C PRO A 306 -13.04 22.99 -4.80
N ALA A 307 -13.55 23.84 -5.69
CA ALA A 307 -14.01 25.16 -5.30
C ALA A 307 -15.02 24.97 -4.15
N ARG A 308 -14.94 25.80 -3.10
CA ARG A 308 -15.90 25.75 -1.98
C ARG A 308 -17.33 25.84 -2.52
N GLY A 309 -17.99 24.69 -2.68
CA GLY A 309 -19.43 24.60 -2.86
C GLY A 309 -20.16 24.81 -1.53
N PRO A 310 -21.46 25.12 -1.54
CA PRO A 310 -22.23 25.31 -0.32
C PRO A 310 -22.16 24.05 0.52
N ALA A 311 -21.97 24.23 1.83
CA ALA A 311 -21.89 23.15 2.80
C ALA A 311 -23.24 22.39 2.84
N HIS A 312 -23.40 21.40 1.98
CA HIS A 312 -24.44 20.40 2.14
C HIS A 312 -23.92 19.39 3.16
N GLY A 313 -24.58 19.39 4.31
CA GLY A 313 -24.23 18.58 5.47
C GLY A 313 -24.20 17.10 5.15
N CYS A 314 -22.99 16.59 4.91
CA CYS A 314 -22.65 15.18 5.01
C CYS A 314 -21.64 14.99 6.16
N ASP A 315 -21.93 15.57 7.33
CA ASP A 315 -21.17 15.35 8.56
C ASP A 315 -21.64 14.11 9.35
N HIS A 316 -22.48 13.27 8.75
CA HIS A 316 -23.04 12.10 9.40
C HIS A 316 -22.97 10.85 8.53
N PHE A 317 -21.79 10.46 8.03
CA PHE A 317 -21.50 9.05 7.68
C PHE A 317 -19.98 8.84 7.56
N LEU A 318 -19.27 9.00 8.68
CA LEU A 318 -18.00 8.32 8.90
C LEU A 318 -18.14 7.55 10.21
N PRO A 319 -18.51 6.24 10.19
CA PRO A 319 -18.15 5.40 11.31
C PRO A 319 -16.62 5.34 11.33
N GLU A 320 -16.04 5.71 12.47
CA GLU A 320 -14.84 5.19 13.18
C GLU A 320 -13.83 4.21 12.51
N VAL A 321 -13.78 4.07 11.19
CA VAL A 321 -12.98 3.09 10.44
C VAL A 321 -11.63 3.69 9.99
N ALA A 322 -11.43 5.00 10.16
CA ALA A 322 -10.14 5.66 9.92
C ALA A 322 -9.17 5.63 11.13
N ARG A 323 -9.46 4.80 12.14
CA ARG A 323 -8.47 4.35 13.14
C ARG A 323 -8.08 2.91 12.87
N CYS A 324 -7.71 2.58 11.62
CA CYS A 324 -6.94 1.38 11.40
C CYS A 324 -5.57 1.62 12.04
N GLY A 325 -5.25 0.81 13.04
CA GLY A 325 -4.14 1.01 13.95
C GLY A 325 -2.85 1.24 13.21
N SER A 326 -2.19 2.35 13.53
CA SER A 326 -0.75 2.45 13.35
C SER A 326 -0.10 1.26 14.04
N VAL A 327 0.41 0.30 13.27
CA VAL A 327 1.47 -0.63 13.72
C VAL A 327 2.79 0.17 13.82
N GLY A 328 2.74 1.29 14.52
CA GLY A 328 3.82 2.24 14.76
C GLY A 328 4.04 2.54 16.25
N ALA A 329 3.36 1.81 17.14
CA ALA A 329 3.46 2.01 18.59
C ALA A 329 4.25 0.92 19.33
N ALA A 330 4.91 -0.02 18.63
CA ALA A 330 5.75 -1.05 19.26
C ALA A 330 7.27 -0.92 18.99
N LEU A 331 7.69 0.02 18.14
CA LEU A 331 9.13 0.24 17.82
C LEU A 331 9.72 1.52 18.44
N ALA A 332 8.96 2.26 19.25
CA ALA A 332 9.41 3.50 19.89
C ALA A 332 9.89 3.32 21.35
N ALA A 333 10.19 2.10 21.79
CA ALA A 333 10.64 1.82 23.17
C ALA A 333 12.07 1.28 23.29
N TYR A 334 12.80 1.07 22.19
CA TYR A 334 14.21 0.68 22.24
C TYR A 334 15.09 1.87 21.88
N GLY A 335 15.51 2.59 22.92
CA GLY A 335 16.60 3.56 22.82
C GLY A 335 17.86 2.87 22.28
N ALA A 336 18.42 3.42 21.21
CA ALA A 336 19.71 2.97 20.69
C ALA A 336 20.78 3.06 21.78
N PRO A 337 21.63 2.02 21.98
CA PRO A 337 22.77 2.13 22.88
C PRO A 337 23.79 3.15 22.34
N PRO A 338 24.47 3.90 23.22
CA PRO A 338 25.47 4.88 22.80
C PRO A 338 26.66 4.20 22.10
N PRO A 339 27.31 4.88 21.14
CA PRO A 339 28.50 4.35 20.48
C PRO A 339 29.65 4.17 21.49
N PRO A 340 30.53 3.17 21.28
CA PRO A 340 31.69 2.97 22.15
C PRO A 340 32.65 4.17 22.05
N PRO A 341 33.34 4.52 23.16
CA PRO A 341 34.32 5.59 23.17
C PRO A 341 35.54 5.26 22.28
N PRO A 342 36.28 6.30 21.83
CA PRO A 342 37.27 6.21 20.76
C PRO A 342 38.45 5.27 21.04
#